data_AF-A0A3B8U191-F1
#
_entry.id   AF-A0A3B8U191-F1
#
_cell.length_a   1.000
_cell.length_b   1.000
_cell.length_c   1.000
_cell.angle_alpha   90.00
_cell.angle_beta   90.00
_cell.angle_gamma   90.00
#
_symmetry.space_group_name_H-M   'P 1'
#
loop_
_entity.id
_entity.type
_entity.pdbx_description
1 polymer ?
#
loop_
_entity_poly.entity_id
_entity_poly.type
_entity_poly.pdbx_seq_one_letter_code
_entity_poly.pdbx_strand_id
1 'polypeptide(L)'
;MGEVSLSQKDGEVRPSWRGIGEFDVNRSDFKYMMQDLYRLYFGIKCTYSEILENEDAYYKFKAICRQYLITEVDGDTTLESHLYYLTPEDPCAKVYEAIGARVKLSLPGVQKGLFGKEHKIFREEIWKVEDLMALSAQQKQFRGIVLTELQIPKIRLREFAV
;
A
#
# COMPACT_ATOMS: atom_id res chain seq x y z
N MET A 1 2.51 20.16 16.55
CA MET A 1 3.13 19.36 15.46
C MET A 1 4.21 18.51 16.10
N GLY A 2 4.13 17.18 16.01
CA GLY A 2 5.13 16.28 16.60
C GLY A 2 6.36 16.19 15.71
N GLU A 3 7.56 16.18 16.29
CA GLU A 3 8.80 15.98 15.54
C GLU A 3 8.88 14.52 15.05
N VAL A 4 8.97 14.36 13.73
CA VAL A 4 9.32 13.11 13.06
C VAL A 4 10.85 13.03 13.05
N SER A 5 11.39 12.00 13.67
CA SER A 5 12.80 11.63 13.50
C SER A 5 12.89 10.42 12.59
N LEU A 6 13.85 10.44 11.67
CA LEU A 6 14.18 9.27 10.89
C LEU A 6 15.10 8.38 11.74
N SER A 7 14.66 7.16 12.07
CA SER A 7 15.56 6.17 12.67
C SER A 7 16.11 5.26 11.57
N GLN A 8 17.42 5.02 11.58
CA GLN A 8 18.04 4.00 10.75
C GLN A 8 18.19 2.73 11.57
N LYS A 9 17.53 1.66 11.12
CA LYS A 9 17.68 0.31 11.68
C LYS A 9 17.64 -0.68 10.51
N ASP A 10 18.68 -1.49 10.39
CA ASP A 10 18.87 -2.47 9.30
C ASP A 10 18.89 -1.86 7.89
N GLY A 11 19.53 -0.70 7.72
CA GLY A 11 19.74 -0.06 6.41
C GLY A 11 18.52 0.69 5.84
N GLU A 12 17.38 0.67 6.53
CA GLU A 12 16.18 1.40 6.10
C GLU A 12 15.85 2.60 7.00
N VAL A 13 15.35 3.65 6.36
CA VAL A 13 14.91 4.91 6.97
C VAL A 13 13.47 4.75 7.46
N ARG A 14 13.26 4.74 8.79
CA ARG A 14 11.95 4.59 9.42
C ARG A 14 11.46 5.91 9.99
N PRO A 15 10.19 6.31 9.77
CA PRO A 15 9.61 7.41 10.51
C PRO A 15 9.37 6.97 11.96
N SER A 16 10.17 7.52 12.87
CA SER A 16 9.99 7.40 14.33
C SER A 16 9.37 8.68 14.86
N TRP A 17 8.30 8.56 15.63
CA TRP A 17 7.60 9.71 16.20
C TRP A 17 7.94 9.80 17.69
N ARG A 18 8.51 10.92 18.17
CA ARG A 18 8.84 11.05 19.61
C ARG A 18 7.60 10.78 20.47
N GLY A 19 7.67 9.77 21.33
CA GLY A 19 6.62 9.39 22.29
C GLY A 19 5.53 8.47 21.75
N ILE A 20 5.63 7.99 20.52
CA ILE A 20 4.92 6.79 20.04
C ILE A 20 6.00 5.72 19.95
N GLY A 21 5.77 4.51 20.47
CA GLY A 21 6.71 3.40 20.24
C GLY A 21 6.99 3.21 18.74
N GLU A 22 8.02 2.44 18.40
CA GLU A 22 8.17 1.98 17.01
C GLU A 22 6.83 1.39 16.56
N PHE A 23 6.36 1.76 15.37
CA PHE A 23 5.26 1.04 14.74
C PHE A 23 5.78 -0.38 14.52
N ASP A 24 5.52 -1.27 15.48
CA ASP A 24 5.98 -2.65 15.47
C ASP A 24 5.10 -3.44 14.51
N VAL A 25 5.28 -3.14 13.23
CA VAL A 25 4.79 -3.99 12.17
C VAL A 25 5.77 -5.12 11.99
N ASN A 26 5.38 -6.28 12.48
CA ASN A 26 6.01 -7.52 12.07
C ASN A 26 5.84 -7.67 10.55
N ARG A 27 6.87 -7.26 9.80
CA ARG A 27 6.82 -7.10 8.34
C ARG A 27 6.54 -8.42 7.58
N SER A 28 6.75 -9.56 8.21
CA SER A 28 6.37 -10.87 7.66
C SER A 28 4.85 -10.99 7.47
N ASP A 29 4.07 -10.24 8.25
CA ASP A 29 2.62 -10.40 8.31
C ASP A 29 1.90 -9.73 7.13
N PHE A 30 2.65 -8.98 6.30
CA PHE A 30 2.12 -8.31 5.11
C PHE A 30 2.46 -9.00 3.79
N LYS A 31 2.77 -10.30 3.83
CA LYS A 31 2.97 -11.11 2.64
C LYS A 31 1.91 -12.20 2.58
N TYR A 32 0.80 -11.90 1.91
CA TYR A 32 -0.33 -12.81 1.75
C TYR A 32 -1.12 -12.46 0.48
N MET A 33 -1.92 -13.42 0.01
CA MET A 33 -2.87 -13.24 -1.07
C MET A 33 -4.19 -13.87 -0.64
N MET A 34 -5.24 -13.08 -0.54
CA MET A 34 -6.58 -13.53 -0.16
C MET A 34 -7.61 -13.01 -1.14
N GLN A 35 -8.78 -13.65 -1.15
CA GLN A 35 -9.90 -13.20 -1.96
C GLN A 35 -11.22 -13.58 -1.30
N ASP A 36 -12.22 -12.71 -1.45
CA ASP A 36 -13.61 -13.01 -1.14
C ASP A 36 -14.45 -12.98 -2.44
N LEU A 37 -15.79 -12.98 -2.33
CA LEU A 37 -16.68 -12.96 -3.50
C LEU A 37 -16.53 -11.69 -4.35
N TYR A 38 -16.08 -10.58 -3.77
CA TYR A 38 -16.10 -9.24 -4.35
C TYR A 38 -14.72 -8.64 -4.59
N ARG A 39 -13.70 -9.05 -3.84
CA ARG A 39 -12.40 -8.38 -3.79
C ARG A 39 -11.23 -9.36 -3.75
N LEU A 40 -10.11 -8.89 -4.25
CA LEU A 40 -8.78 -9.44 -4.03
C LEU A 40 -8.07 -8.59 -2.98
N TYR A 41 -7.27 -9.23 -2.14
CA TYR A 41 -6.47 -8.63 -1.09
C TYR A 41 -5.04 -9.14 -1.21
N PHE A 42 -4.09 -8.22 -1.35
CA PHE A 42 -2.67 -8.54 -1.42
C PHE A 42 -1.95 -7.81 -0.31
N GLY A 43 -1.23 -8.54 0.53
CA GLY A 43 -0.29 -7.94 1.46
C GLY A 43 0.75 -7.12 0.69
N ILE A 44 1.10 -5.94 1.21
CA ILE A 44 1.92 -4.97 0.48
C ILE A 44 3.35 -5.45 0.16
N LYS A 45 3.82 -6.50 0.85
CA LYS A 45 5.16 -7.08 0.64
C LYS A 45 5.22 -8.13 -0.47
N CYS A 46 4.08 -8.48 -1.08
CA CYS A 46 4.08 -9.33 -2.26
C CYS A 46 4.78 -8.63 -3.44
N THR A 47 5.56 -9.38 -4.22
CA THR A 47 6.08 -8.92 -5.52
C THR A 47 5.14 -9.29 -6.66
N TYR A 48 5.31 -8.69 -7.84
CA TYR A 48 4.54 -9.12 -9.01
C TYR A 48 4.90 -10.55 -9.43
N SER A 49 6.18 -10.93 -9.41
CA SER A 49 6.64 -12.29 -9.69
C SER A 49 5.88 -13.31 -8.84
N GLU A 50 5.77 -13.08 -7.53
CA GLU A 50 5.04 -13.97 -6.62
C GLU A 50 3.55 -14.07 -6.96
N ILE A 51 2.91 -12.95 -7.31
CA ILE A 51 1.50 -12.94 -7.73
C ILE A 51 1.31 -13.72 -9.05
N LEU A 52 2.29 -13.63 -9.96
CA LEU A 52 2.26 -14.28 -11.25
C LEU A 52 2.54 -15.79 -11.18
N GLU A 53 3.32 -16.22 -10.20
CA GLU A 53 3.65 -17.62 -9.95
C GLU A 53 2.57 -18.33 -9.13
N ASN A 54 1.87 -17.62 -8.24
CA ASN A 54 0.81 -18.20 -7.43
C ASN A 54 -0.35 -18.74 -8.31
N GLU A 55 -0.61 -20.05 -8.21
CA GLU A 55 -1.65 -20.74 -9.00
C GLU A 55 -3.07 -20.31 -8.64
N ASP A 56 -3.30 -19.95 -7.37
CA ASP A 56 -4.60 -19.53 -6.82
C ASP A 56 -4.90 -18.03 -7.05
N ALA A 57 -3.90 -17.27 -7.52
CA ALA A 57 -4.08 -15.85 -7.80
C ALA A 57 -5.06 -15.63 -8.97
N TYR A 58 -5.88 -14.59 -8.85
CA TYR A 58 -6.97 -14.32 -9.79
C TYR A 58 -6.45 -14.09 -11.22
N TYR A 59 -6.78 -15.00 -12.13
CA TYR A 59 -6.23 -15.06 -13.49
C TYR A 59 -6.25 -13.70 -14.23
N LYS A 60 -7.38 -12.99 -14.17
CA LYS A 60 -7.54 -11.71 -14.87
C LYS A 60 -6.60 -10.64 -14.32
N PHE A 61 -6.32 -10.65 -13.01
CA PHE A 61 -5.34 -9.75 -12.43
C PHE A 61 -3.90 -10.12 -12.83
N LYS A 62 -3.58 -11.42 -12.90
CA LYS A 62 -2.29 -11.89 -13.43
C LYS A 62 -2.07 -11.41 -14.87
N ALA A 63 -3.11 -11.49 -15.71
CA ALA A 63 -3.05 -10.99 -17.09
C ALA A 63 -2.76 -9.48 -17.14
N ILE A 64 -3.45 -8.68 -16.32
CA ILE A 64 -3.21 -7.23 -16.23
C ILE A 64 -1.78 -6.94 -15.75
N CYS A 65 -1.29 -7.67 -14.75
CA CYS A 65 0.08 -7.50 -14.27
C CYS A 65 1.10 -7.75 -15.39
N ARG A 66 0.96 -8.84 -16.15
CA ARG A 66 1.87 -9.20 -17.25
C ARG A 66 1.89 -8.18 -18.39
N GLN A 67 0.72 -7.65 -18.72
CA GLN A 67 0.57 -6.82 -19.92
C GLN A 67 0.80 -5.34 -19.66
N TYR A 68 0.57 -4.86 -18.43
CA TYR A 68 0.57 -3.42 -18.16
C TYR A 68 1.41 -2.97 -16.97
N LEU A 69 1.64 -3.84 -15.97
CA LEU A 69 2.39 -3.42 -14.77
C LEU A 69 3.87 -3.77 -14.89
N ILE A 70 4.20 -5.04 -15.12
CA ILE A 70 5.61 -5.48 -15.19
C ILE A 70 6.32 -5.06 -16.48
N THR A 71 5.61 -4.43 -17.41
CA THR A 71 6.23 -3.78 -18.57
C THR A 71 6.93 -2.49 -18.18
N GLU A 72 6.48 -1.86 -17.08
CA GLU A 72 6.99 -0.58 -16.58
C GLU A 72 7.87 -0.75 -15.32
N VAL A 73 7.70 -1.84 -14.58
CA VAL A 73 8.43 -2.11 -13.33
C VAL A 73 8.99 -3.53 -13.30
N ASP A 74 10.10 -3.73 -12.58
CA ASP A 74 10.67 -5.06 -12.36
C ASP A 74 9.66 -5.96 -11.62
N GLY A 75 9.51 -7.21 -12.07
CA GLY A 75 8.62 -8.19 -11.45
C GLY A 75 8.90 -8.45 -9.97
N ASP A 76 10.17 -8.31 -9.56
CA ASP A 76 10.60 -8.49 -8.16
C ASP A 76 10.35 -7.24 -7.30
N THR A 77 9.80 -6.16 -7.89
CA THR A 77 9.34 -4.99 -7.17
C THR A 77 8.15 -5.35 -6.28
N THR A 78 8.23 -5.02 -4.98
CA THR A 78 7.09 -5.17 -4.07
C THR A 78 5.97 -4.19 -4.42
N LEU A 79 4.72 -4.58 -4.14
CA LEU A 79 3.56 -3.68 -4.26
C LEU A 79 3.77 -2.39 -3.44
N GLU A 80 4.44 -2.49 -2.29
CA GLU A 80 4.74 -1.33 -1.43
C GLU A 80 5.61 -0.33 -2.15
N SER A 81 6.78 -0.77 -2.63
CA SER A 81 7.72 0.09 -3.34
C SER A 81 7.05 0.73 -4.55
N HIS A 82 6.35 -0.05 -5.37
CA HIS A 82 5.70 0.52 -6.54
C HIS A 82 4.65 1.57 -6.15
N LEU A 83 3.67 1.25 -5.28
CA LEU A 83 2.60 2.18 -4.90
C LEU A 83 3.11 3.40 -4.11
N TYR A 84 4.20 3.26 -3.36
CA TYR A 84 4.77 4.37 -2.58
C TYR A 84 5.42 5.43 -3.48
N TYR A 85 6.04 5.02 -4.58
CA TYR A 85 6.71 5.94 -5.50
C TYR A 85 5.90 6.28 -6.76
N LEU A 86 4.79 5.57 -7.01
CA LEU A 86 3.87 5.84 -8.12
C LEU A 86 3.37 7.29 -8.12
N THR A 87 3.46 7.94 -9.28
CA THR A 87 2.93 9.28 -9.54
C THR A 87 1.82 9.24 -10.60
N PRO A 88 0.98 10.30 -10.72
CA PRO A 88 -0.12 10.32 -11.67
C PRO A 88 0.31 10.26 -13.15
N GLU A 89 1.56 10.61 -13.44
CA GLU A 89 2.13 10.63 -14.79
C GLU A 89 2.56 9.24 -15.26
N ASP A 90 2.77 8.29 -14.34
CA ASP A 90 3.20 6.93 -14.65
C ASP A 90 2.12 6.17 -15.44
N PRO A 91 2.48 5.38 -16.48
CA PRO A 91 1.50 4.57 -17.21
C PRO A 91 0.72 3.61 -16.30
N CYS A 92 1.38 3.07 -15.27
CA CYS A 92 0.78 2.20 -14.27
C CYS A 92 -0.34 2.88 -13.45
N ALA A 93 -0.33 4.21 -13.31
CA ALA A 93 -1.35 4.96 -12.57
C ALA A 93 -2.75 4.75 -13.18
N LYS A 94 -2.84 4.83 -14.51
CA LYS A 94 -4.08 4.62 -15.26
C LYS A 94 -4.63 3.20 -15.08
N VAL A 95 -3.75 2.21 -14.97
CA VAL A 95 -4.13 0.82 -14.73
C VAL A 95 -4.76 0.67 -13.35
N TYR A 96 -4.12 1.24 -12.31
CA TYR A 96 -4.62 1.19 -10.94
C TYR A 96 -5.96 1.92 -10.77
N GLU A 97 -6.15 3.06 -11.42
CA GLU A 97 -7.42 3.77 -11.49
C GLU A 97 -8.51 2.93 -12.17
N ALA A 98 -8.22 2.38 -13.35
CA ALA A 98 -9.17 1.58 -14.13
C ALA A 98 -9.64 0.31 -13.39
N ILE A 99 -8.75 -0.37 -12.68
CA ILE A 99 -9.12 -1.54 -11.86
C ILE A 99 -9.74 -1.15 -10.50
N GLY A 100 -9.88 0.15 -10.20
CA GLY A 100 -10.48 0.66 -8.97
C GLY A 100 -9.72 0.25 -7.70
N ALA A 101 -8.39 0.22 -7.79
CA ALA A 101 -7.52 -0.22 -6.72
C ALA A 101 -7.60 0.72 -5.50
N ARG A 102 -7.55 0.10 -4.32
CA ARG A 102 -7.50 0.77 -3.02
C ARG A 102 -6.34 0.24 -2.21
N VAL A 103 -5.83 1.05 -1.30
CA VAL A 103 -4.73 0.68 -0.43
C VAL A 103 -5.14 0.91 1.02
N LYS A 104 -4.99 -0.13 1.83
CA LYS A 104 -5.05 -0.01 3.28
C LYS A 104 -3.72 0.56 3.76
N LEU A 105 -3.79 1.56 4.62
CA LEU A 105 -2.63 2.24 5.16
C LEU A 105 -2.84 2.60 6.63
N SER A 106 -1.73 2.88 7.30
CA SER A 106 -1.70 3.36 8.66
C SER A 106 -1.16 4.79 8.71
N LEU A 107 -1.81 5.63 9.51
CA LEU A 107 -1.41 7.02 9.73
C LEU A 107 -1.31 7.33 11.22
N PRO A 108 -0.33 8.14 11.63
CA PRO A 108 -0.31 8.70 12.98
C PRO A 108 -1.53 9.61 13.18
N GLY A 109 -2.22 9.41 14.28
CA GLY A 109 -3.40 10.15 14.69
C GLY A 109 -3.37 10.46 16.18
N VAL A 110 -4.36 11.23 16.60
CA VAL A 110 -4.58 11.55 18.01
C VAL A 110 -5.99 11.11 18.39
N GLN A 111 -6.10 10.34 19.46
CA GLN A 111 -7.36 9.95 20.07
C GLN A 111 -7.51 10.64 21.43
N LYS A 112 -8.65 11.29 21.65
CA LYS A 112 -8.97 11.87 22.95
C LYS A 112 -9.46 10.77 23.89
N GLY A 113 -8.77 10.59 25.01
CA GLY A 113 -9.16 9.69 26.10
C GLY A 113 -10.20 10.31 27.03
N LEU A 114 -10.72 9.51 27.96
CA LEU A 114 -11.49 10.03 29.08
C LEU A 114 -10.60 10.99 29.89
N PHE A 115 -11.17 12.13 30.30
CA PHE A 115 -10.47 13.27 30.92
C PHE A 115 -9.64 14.15 29.98
N GLY A 116 -9.83 14.06 28.65
CA GLY A 116 -9.22 15.00 27.70
C GLY A 116 -7.73 14.79 27.44
N LYS A 117 -7.14 13.70 27.95
CA LYS A 117 -5.77 13.30 27.62
C LYS A 117 -5.71 12.81 26.17
N GLU A 118 -4.81 13.38 25.39
CA GLU A 118 -4.57 12.98 24.01
C GLU A 118 -3.57 11.83 23.94
N HIS A 119 -3.96 10.74 23.28
CA HIS A 119 -3.12 9.59 23.01
C HIS A 119 -2.78 9.56 21.53
N LYS A 120 -1.49 9.49 21.20
CA LYS A 120 -1.06 9.26 19.83
C LYS A 120 -1.36 7.80 19.47
N ILE A 121 -2.09 7.58 18.39
CA ILE A 121 -2.49 6.25 17.90
C ILE A 121 -2.13 6.10 16.43
N PHE A 122 -2.02 4.88 15.96
CA PHE A 122 -2.02 4.60 14.53
C PHE A 122 -3.44 4.25 14.10
N ARG A 123 -3.97 4.98 13.12
CA ARG A 123 -5.30 4.75 12.54
C ARG A 123 -5.15 4.06 11.21
N GLU A 124 -5.93 3.01 11.01
CA GLU A 124 -6.05 2.37 9.71
C GLU A 124 -7.08 3.09 8.87
N GLU A 125 -6.70 3.39 7.62
CA GLU A 125 -7.59 3.97 6.62
C GLU A 125 -7.45 3.18 5.31
N ILE A 126 -8.47 3.27 4.46
CA ILE A 126 -8.45 2.70 3.11
C ILE A 126 -8.64 3.84 2.13
N TRP A 127 -7.62 4.11 1.33
CA TRP A 127 -7.64 5.17 0.32
C TRP A 127 -7.73 4.57 -1.08
N LYS A 128 -8.17 5.34 -2.07
CA LYS A 128 -7.92 4.96 -3.46
C LYS A 128 -6.43 5.12 -3.78
N VAL A 129 -5.92 4.31 -4.71
CA VAL A 129 -4.55 4.51 -5.21
C VAL A 129 -4.40 5.89 -5.87
N GLU A 130 -5.45 6.39 -6.53
CA GLU A 130 -5.54 7.76 -7.07
C GLU A 130 -5.24 8.85 -6.03
N ASP A 131 -5.80 8.71 -4.82
CA ASP A 131 -5.60 9.68 -3.76
C ASP A 131 -4.18 9.57 -3.16
N LEU A 132 -3.62 8.35 -3.14
CA LEU A 132 -2.24 8.12 -2.69
C LEU A 132 -1.22 8.72 -3.67
N MET A 133 -1.38 8.50 -4.98
CA MET A 133 -0.44 8.97 -6.00
C MET A 133 -0.44 10.50 -6.17
N ALA A 134 -1.52 11.17 -5.75
CA ALA A 134 -1.56 12.64 -5.68
C ALA A 134 -0.57 13.23 -4.64
N LEU A 135 0.02 12.40 -3.77
CA LEU A 135 1.06 12.79 -2.83
C LEU A 135 2.45 12.42 -3.35
N SER A 136 3.42 13.32 -3.18
CA SER A 136 4.82 12.98 -3.42
C SER A 136 5.35 12.00 -2.36
N ALA A 137 6.42 11.27 -2.67
CA ALA A 137 7.06 10.36 -1.71
C ALA A 137 7.46 11.10 -0.41
N GLN A 138 7.93 12.34 -0.51
CA GLN A 138 8.28 13.16 0.65
C GLN A 138 7.04 13.52 1.48
N GLN A 139 5.90 13.81 0.83
CA GLN A 139 4.64 14.07 1.52
C GLN A 139 4.11 12.81 2.22
N LYS A 140 4.21 11.63 1.58
CA LYS A 140 3.87 10.33 2.19
C LYS A 140 4.75 10.07 3.43
N GLN A 141 6.05 10.32 3.34
CA GLN A 141 7.00 10.17 4.46
C GLN A 141 6.70 11.14 5.60
N PHE A 142 6.49 12.43 5.29
CA PHE A 142 6.18 13.45 6.28
C PHE A 142 4.88 13.15 7.04
N ARG A 143 3.88 12.60 6.35
CA ARG A 143 2.62 12.16 6.97
C ARG A 143 2.76 10.85 7.75
N GLY A 144 3.89 10.15 7.66
CA GLY A 144 4.10 8.86 8.29
C GLY A 144 3.20 7.75 7.72
N ILE A 145 2.89 7.82 6.42
CA ILE A 145 2.07 6.80 5.75
C ILE A 145 2.83 5.48 5.72
N VAL A 146 2.20 4.42 6.21
CA VAL A 146 2.66 3.03 6.06
C VAL A 146 1.60 2.25 5.32
N LEU A 147 1.94 1.71 4.14
CA LEU A 147 1.02 0.88 3.36
C LEU A 147 1.00 -0.53 3.94
N THR A 148 -0.14 -1.23 3.88
CA THR A 148 -0.28 -2.58 4.46
C THR A 148 -0.96 -3.59 3.53
N GLU A 149 -1.91 -3.16 2.71
CA GLU A 149 -2.66 -4.06 1.82
C GLU A 149 -3.13 -3.35 0.55
N LEU A 150 -3.03 -4.00 -0.61
CA LEU A 150 -3.68 -3.62 -1.86
C LEU A 150 -5.01 -4.38 -2.00
N GLN A 151 -6.08 -3.65 -2.27
CA GLN A 151 -7.43 -4.20 -2.46
C GLN A 151 -7.95 -3.89 -3.86
N ILE A 152 -8.45 -4.90 -4.56
CA ILE A 152 -8.96 -4.75 -5.93
C ILE A 152 -10.35 -5.36 -6.07
N PRO A 153 -11.38 -4.58 -6.47
CA PRO A 153 -12.71 -5.12 -6.75
C PRO A 153 -12.71 -6.07 -7.95
N LYS A 154 -13.19 -7.31 -7.79
CA LYS A 154 -13.33 -8.31 -8.86
C LYS A 154 -14.26 -7.88 -9.98
N ILE A 155 -15.22 -6.99 -9.70
CA ILE A 155 -16.10 -6.44 -10.76
C ILE A 155 -15.32 -5.57 -11.75
N ARG A 156 -14.40 -4.72 -11.25
CA ARG A 156 -13.57 -3.85 -12.09
C ARG A 156 -12.62 -4.66 -12.97
N LEU A 157 -12.07 -5.75 -12.44
CA LEU A 157 -11.23 -6.67 -13.22
C LEU A 157 -11.99 -7.35 -14.36
N ARG A 158 -13.28 -7.66 -14.17
CA ARG A 158 -14.14 -8.24 -15.21
C ARG A 158 -14.48 -7.23 -16.31
N GLU A 159 -14.67 -5.97 -15.94
CA GLU A 159 -14.95 -4.85 -16.85
C GLU A 159 -13.69 -4.36 -17.59
N PHE A 160 -12.50 -4.63 -17.04
CA PHE A 160 -11.24 -4.22 -17.63
C PHE A 160 -11.02 -4.96 -18.96
N ALA A 161 -11.02 -4.19 -20.05
CA ALA A 161 -10.66 -4.66 -21.38
C ALA A 161 -9.16 -4.96 -21.41
N VAL A 162 -8.85 -6.24 -21.67
CA VAL A 162 -7.51 -6.79 -21.84
C VAL A 162 -7.39 -7.18 -23.30
#